data_AF-A0A939V0K3-F1
#
_entry.id   AF-A0A939V0K3-F1
#
_cell.length_a   1.000
_cell.length_b   1.000
_cell.length_c   1.000
_cell.angle_alpha   90.00
_cell.angle_beta   90.00
_cell.angle_gamma   90.00
#
_symmetry.space_group_name_H-M   'P 1'
#
loop_
_entity.id
_entity.type
_entity.pdbx_description
1 polymer ?
#
loop_
_entity_poly.entity_id
_entity_poly.type
_entity_poly.pdbx_seq_one_letter_code
_entity_poly.pdbx_strand_id
1 'polypeptide(L)'
;MNNGLNNLPETAVDMDLFPKEESYSDQDDLNLTLHIKHNWYSEDSEHGRLLLSSFMTTLSGSTSKIGVLLLSGSAVKMLDPTDPLHEELISLSRNSLLTGACVESMEEYSVDADKTSDLQITLYSASDLSFELINAQRLITLE
;
A
#
# COMPACT_ATOMS: atom_id res chain seq x y z
N MET A 1 -46.32 -4.72 -47.98
CA MET A 1 -44.87 -4.84 -48.21
C MET A 1 -44.17 -3.81 -47.33
N ASN A 2 -43.10 -4.25 -46.66
CA ASN A 2 -42.08 -3.51 -45.91
C ASN A 2 -42.49 -2.85 -44.57
N ASN A 3 -41.79 -3.03 -43.44
CA ASN A 3 -40.65 -3.86 -43.08
C ASN A 3 -40.75 -4.11 -41.57
N GLY A 4 -40.92 -5.36 -41.17
CA GLY A 4 -40.62 -5.80 -39.81
C GLY A 4 -39.12 -6.12 -39.69
N LEU A 5 -38.64 -6.13 -38.45
CA LEU A 5 -37.31 -6.54 -37.97
C LEU A 5 -36.22 -5.46 -38.02
N ASN A 6 -35.89 -4.95 -36.83
CA ASN A 6 -34.56 -5.12 -36.23
C ASN A 6 -34.57 -4.58 -34.79
N ASN A 7 -35.21 -5.33 -33.88
CA ASN A 7 -34.84 -5.23 -32.46
C ASN A 7 -33.74 -6.26 -32.24
N LEU A 8 -32.49 -5.81 -32.27
CA LEU A 8 -31.36 -6.58 -31.76
C LEU A 8 -31.64 -6.87 -30.28
N PRO A 9 -31.40 -8.09 -29.77
CA PRO A 9 -31.35 -8.28 -28.33
C PRO A 9 -30.14 -7.51 -27.81
N GLU A 10 -30.37 -6.45 -27.04
CA GLU A 10 -29.37 -5.97 -26.08
C GLU A 10 -29.12 -7.13 -25.11
N THR A 11 -28.09 -7.93 -25.38
CA THR A 11 -27.46 -8.72 -24.33
C THR A 11 -26.84 -7.73 -23.35
N ALA A 12 -27.65 -7.29 -22.38
CA ALA A 12 -27.15 -6.79 -21.12
C ALA A 12 -26.36 -7.95 -20.50
N VAL A 13 -25.05 -7.93 -20.67
CA VAL A 13 -24.15 -8.76 -19.89
C VAL A 13 -24.19 -8.16 -18.50
N ASP A 14 -25.02 -8.73 -17.64
CA ASP A 14 -25.08 -8.39 -16.23
C ASP A 14 -23.76 -8.89 -15.61
N MET A 15 -22.79 -8.01 -15.66
CA MET A 15 -21.42 -8.27 -15.28
C MET A 15 -21.30 -8.00 -13.78
N ASP A 16 -21.83 -8.93 -12.99
CA ASP A 16 -21.60 -9.02 -11.53
C ASP A 16 -20.12 -9.44 -11.32
N LEU A 17 -19.19 -8.53 -11.63
CA LEU A 17 -17.75 -8.79 -11.69
C LEU A 17 -17.02 -8.58 -10.36
N PHE A 18 -17.74 -8.25 -9.29
CA PHE A 18 -17.13 -8.03 -7.99
C PHE A 18 -17.82 -8.91 -6.95
N PRO A 19 -17.07 -9.78 -6.24
CA PRO A 19 -17.64 -10.49 -5.11
C PRO A 19 -18.19 -9.46 -4.13
N LYS A 20 -19.46 -9.63 -3.75
CA LYS A 20 -20.13 -8.79 -2.74
C LYS A 20 -19.30 -8.87 -1.47
N GLU A 21 -18.85 -7.71 -0.98
CA GLU A 21 -18.09 -7.60 0.25
C GLU A 21 -18.87 -8.29 1.37
N GLU A 22 -18.28 -9.37 1.92
CA GLU A 22 -18.72 -9.91 3.19
C GLU A 22 -18.44 -8.84 4.25
N SER A 23 -19.43 -8.54 5.09
CA SER A 23 -19.29 -7.57 6.17
C SER A 23 -18.31 -8.12 7.20
N TYR A 24 -17.04 -7.75 7.07
CA TYR A 24 -16.01 -8.04 8.05
C TYR A 24 -16.30 -7.25 9.34
N SER A 25 -16.09 -7.90 10.48
CA SER A 25 -16.24 -7.24 11.77
C SER A 25 -15.14 -6.18 11.96
N ASP A 26 -15.38 -5.14 12.76
CA ASP A 26 -14.39 -4.07 13.02
C ASP A 26 -13.02 -4.59 13.54
N GLN A 27 -12.92 -5.86 13.99
CA GLN A 27 -11.66 -6.51 14.37
C GLN A 27 -10.94 -7.22 13.22
N ASP A 28 -11.63 -7.60 12.15
CA ASP A 28 -11.01 -8.18 10.95
C ASP A 28 -10.29 -7.14 10.10
N ASP A 29 -10.63 -5.86 10.30
CA ASP A 29 -10.08 -4.72 9.55
C ASP A 29 -8.63 -4.39 9.90
N LEU A 30 -8.08 -4.89 11.02
CA LEU A 30 -6.69 -4.66 11.44
C LEU A 30 -5.71 -5.79 11.03
N ASN A 31 -6.14 -6.74 10.20
CA ASN A 31 -5.32 -7.89 9.81
C ASN A 31 -4.45 -7.66 8.58
N LEU A 32 -4.53 -6.49 7.94
CA LEU A 32 -3.74 -6.16 6.74
C LEU A 32 -2.31 -5.79 7.13
N THR A 33 -1.33 -6.53 6.59
CA THR A 33 0.08 -6.14 6.55
C THR A 33 0.38 -5.62 5.16
N LEU A 34 0.77 -4.35 5.07
CA LEU A 34 1.24 -3.73 3.84
C LEU A 34 2.76 -3.63 3.87
N HIS A 35 3.42 -4.21 2.87
CA HIS A 35 4.87 -4.17 2.71
C HIS A 35 5.22 -3.41 1.44
N ILE A 36 6.02 -2.35 1.56
CA ILE A 36 6.50 -1.54 0.44
C ILE A 36 8.01 -1.73 0.30
N LYS A 37 8.45 -2.18 -0.88
CA LYS A 37 9.87 -2.44 -1.18
C LYS A 37 10.56 -1.32 -1.95
N HIS A 38 9.79 -0.52 -2.67
CA HIS A 38 10.31 0.54 -3.54
C HIS A 38 9.54 1.86 -3.34
N ASN A 39 10.21 3.00 -3.56
CA ASN A 39 9.56 4.32 -3.62
C ASN A 39 9.00 4.64 -5.03
N TRP A 40 8.62 3.59 -5.75
CA TRP A 40 7.90 3.57 -7.03
C TRP A 40 7.14 2.24 -7.14
N TYR A 41 6.13 2.19 -8.00
CA TYR A 41 5.39 0.97 -8.33
C TYR A 41 5.97 0.32 -9.59
N SER A 42 6.47 -0.92 -9.49
CA SER A 42 7.00 -1.80 -10.55
C SER A 42 8.23 -1.32 -11.34
N GLU A 43 8.30 -0.04 -11.71
CA GLU A 43 9.38 0.54 -12.52
C GLU A 43 9.84 1.86 -11.90
N ASP A 44 11.15 2.11 -11.89
CA ASP A 44 11.74 3.40 -11.48
C ASP A 44 11.44 4.47 -12.55
N SER A 45 10.20 4.94 -12.53
CA SER A 45 9.66 5.91 -13.46
C SER A 45 8.70 6.86 -12.74
N GLU A 46 8.49 8.04 -13.33
CA GLU A 46 7.49 9.00 -12.85
C GLU A 46 6.09 8.37 -12.79
N HIS A 47 5.78 7.49 -13.76
CA HIS A 47 4.51 6.76 -13.79
C HIS A 47 4.39 5.80 -12.61
N GLY A 48 5.44 5.02 -12.31
CA GLY A 48 5.48 4.12 -11.17
C GLY A 48 5.33 4.88 -9.84
N ARG A 49 5.95 6.05 -9.73
CA ARG A 49 5.80 6.93 -8.55
C ARG A 49 4.36 7.45 -8.40
N LEU A 50 3.73 7.87 -9.50
CA LEU A 50 2.33 8.33 -9.49
C LEU A 50 1.36 7.22 -9.09
N LEU A 51 1.59 5.99 -9.57
CA LEU A 51 0.79 4.83 -9.19
C LEU A 51 0.91 4.52 -7.69
N LEU A 52 2.14 4.54 -7.15
CA LEU A 52 2.37 4.35 -5.71
C LEU A 52 1.71 5.46 -4.89
N SER A 53 1.88 6.74 -5.26
CA SER A 53 1.20 7.88 -4.61
C SER A 53 -0.33 7.71 -4.63
N SER A 54 -0.89 7.34 -5.77
CA SER A 54 -2.35 7.12 -5.92
C SER A 54 -2.84 5.97 -5.04
N PHE A 55 -2.07 4.88 -4.97
CA PHE A 55 -2.37 3.75 -4.10
C PHE A 55 -2.37 4.18 -2.62
N MET A 56 -1.30 4.83 -2.15
CA MET A 56 -1.17 5.27 -0.77
C MET A 56 -2.26 6.28 -0.40
N THR A 57 -2.57 7.23 -1.28
CA THR A 57 -3.63 8.22 -1.08
C THR A 57 -5.01 7.55 -0.98
N THR A 58 -5.31 6.62 -1.89
CA THR A 58 -6.58 5.88 -1.88
C THR A 58 -6.75 5.06 -0.62
N LEU A 59 -5.69 4.35 -0.20
CA LEU A 59 -5.72 3.52 1.00
C LEU A 59 -5.74 4.34 2.29
N SER A 60 -5.12 5.53 2.29
CA SER A 60 -5.19 6.46 3.44
C SER A 60 -6.59 7.05 3.62
N GLY A 61 -7.35 7.21 2.53
CA GLY A 61 -8.72 7.72 2.53
C GLY A 61 -9.80 6.65 2.68
N SER A 62 -9.45 5.37 2.70
CA SER A 62 -10.43 4.29 2.83
C SER A 62 -10.80 4.02 4.29
N THR A 63 -11.87 3.26 4.50
CA THR A 63 -12.25 2.76 5.84
C THR A 63 -11.36 1.62 6.31
N SER A 64 -10.63 0.97 5.39
CA SER A 64 -9.73 -0.13 5.70
C SER A 64 -8.58 0.36 6.56
N LYS A 65 -8.34 -0.31 7.69
CA LYS A 65 -7.19 -0.03 8.55
C LYS A 65 -6.01 -0.89 8.13
N ILE A 66 -4.81 -0.34 8.26
CA ILE A 66 -3.58 -1.12 8.09
C ILE A 66 -3.16 -1.57 9.48
N GLY A 67 -3.00 -2.87 9.69
CA GLY A 67 -2.41 -3.37 10.93
C GLY A 67 -0.94 -2.96 10.99
N VAL A 68 -0.16 -3.43 10.02
CA VAL A 68 1.29 -3.18 9.98
C VAL A 68 1.69 -2.66 8.60
N LEU A 69 2.36 -1.51 8.56
CA LEU A 69 3.05 -0.96 7.41
C LEU A 69 4.54 -1.23 7.54
N LEU A 70 5.14 -1.95 6.61
CA LEU A 70 6.55 -2.30 6.62
C LEU A 70 7.28 -1.71 5.41
N LEU A 71 8.41 -1.06 5.64
CA LEU A 71 9.26 -0.45 4.62
C LEU A 71 10.60 -1.17 4.52
N SER A 72 11.03 -1.47 3.31
CA SER A 72 12.36 -2.04 3.02
C SER A 72 12.82 -1.62 1.63
N GLY A 73 14.05 -1.97 1.25
CA GLY A 73 14.58 -1.58 -0.06
C GLY A 73 14.55 -0.06 -0.22
N SER A 74 14.26 0.43 -1.44
CA SER A 74 14.24 1.88 -1.69
C SER A 74 13.03 2.59 -1.09
N ALA A 75 12.02 1.87 -0.59
CA ALA A 75 10.87 2.48 0.08
C ALA A 75 11.25 3.31 1.30
N VAL A 76 12.35 2.94 1.99
CA VAL A 76 12.84 3.70 3.14
C VAL A 76 13.24 5.13 2.80
N LYS A 77 13.52 5.44 1.52
CA LYS A 77 13.79 6.82 1.07
C LYS A 77 12.61 7.76 1.31
N MET A 78 11.38 7.24 1.31
CA MET A 78 10.17 8.02 1.59
C MET A 78 10.13 8.56 3.03
N LEU A 79 11.00 8.05 3.91
CA LEU A 79 11.18 8.58 5.25
C LEU A 79 11.92 9.92 5.28
N ASP A 80 12.70 10.22 4.24
CA ASP A 80 13.35 11.51 4.10
C ASP A 80 12.30 12.57 3.70
N PRO A 81 12.19 13.70 4.42
CA PRO A 81 11.26 14.78 4.08
C PRO A 81 11.44 15.40 2.69
N THR A 82 12.56 15.11 2.02
CA THR A 82 12.83 15.55 0.65
C THR A 82 12.33 14.58 -0.42
N ASP A 83 11.91 13.36 -0.07
CA ASP A 83 11.33 12.43 -1.04
C ASP A 83 9.92 12.91 -1.45
N PRO A 84 9.59 12.92 -2.76
CA PRO A 84 8.28 13.34 -3.24
C PRO A 84 7.07 12.60 -2.67
N LEU A 85 7.25 11.40 -2.08
CA LEU A 85 6.18 10.58 -1.51
C LEU A 85 6.07 10.68 0.01
N HIS A 86 6.83 11.58 0.65
CA HIS A 86 6.90 11.69 2.10
C HIS A 86 5.53 11.99 2.74
N GLU A 87 4.77 12.94 2.18
CA GLU A 87 3.46 13.35 2.71
C GLU A 87 2.40 12.25 2.59
N GLU A 88 2.43 11.50 1.49
CA GLU A 88 1.58 10.33 1.31
C GLU A 88 1.94 9.21 2.29
N LEU A 89 3.23 9.00 2.56
CA LEU A 89 3.66 8.05 3.58
C LEU A 89 3.19 8.47 4.98
N ILE A 90 3.29 9.76 5.33
CA ILE A 90 2.74 10.29 6.59
C ILE A 90 1.24 9.99 6.68
N SER A 91 0.50 10.28 5.63
CA SER A 91 -0.95 10.05 5.59
C SER A 91 -1.29 8.56 5.75
N LEU A 92 -0.53 7.69 5.09
CA LEU A 92 -0.70 6.25 5.16
C LEU A 92 -0.35 5.68 6.54
N SER A 93 0.75 6.15 7.14
CA SER A 93 1.21 5.72 8.46
C SER A 93 0.17 6.05 9.54
N ARG A 94 -0.54 7.18 9.43
CA ARG A 94 -1.64 7.55 10.33
C ARG A 94 -2.85 6.62 10.20
N ASN A 95 -2.99 5.93 9.06
CA ASN A 95 -3.98 4.88 8.87
C ASN A 95 -3.46 3.48 9.24
N SER A 96 -2.21 3.38 9.69
CA SER A 96 -1.59 2.15 10.20
C SER A 96 -1.56 2.12 11.73
N LEU A 97 -1.69 0.93 12.33
CA LEU A 97 -1.48 0.75 13.76
C LEU A 97 0.03 0.74 14.10
N LEU A 98 0.84 0.15 13.23
CA LEU A 98 2.29 0.09 13.36
C LEU A 98 2.96 0.42 12.03
N THR A 99 3.95 1.30 12.04
CA THR A 99 4.86 1.51 10.91
C THR A 99 6.25 1.05 11.29
N GLY A 100 6.86 0.23 10.43
CA GLY A 100 8.19 -0.32 10.62
C GLY A 100 9.10 -0.11 9.42
N ALA A 101 10.40 0.01 9.65
CA ALA A 101 11.41 0.17 8.61
C ALA A 101 12.61 -0.74 8.84
N CYS A 102 13.18 -1.26 7.74
CA CYS A 102 14.36 -2.10 7.74
C CYS A 102 15.64 -1.26 7.94
N VAL A 103 16.37 -1.52 9.02
CA VAL A 103 17.61 -0.80 9.37
C VAL A 103 18.64 -0.91 8.27
N GLU A 104 18.89 -2.12 7.77
CA GLU A 104 19.89 -2.37 6.73
C GLU A 104 19.53 -1.66 5.41
N SER A 105 18.23 -1.50 5.12
CA SER A 105 17.80 -0.70 3.96
C SER A 105 18.04 0.79 4.19
N MET A 106 17.79 1.30 5.40
CA MET A 106 18.06 2.70 5.73
C MET A 106 19.55 3.01 5.63
N GLU A 107 20.41 2.10 6.11
CA GLU A 107 21.87 2.21 5.97
C GLU A 107 22.30 2.23 4.50
N GLU A 108 21.82 1.28 3.69
CA GLU A 108 22.13 1.19 2.25
C GLU A 108 21.75 2.47 1.49
N TYR A 109 20.62 3.09 1.84
CA TYR A 109 20.12 4.30 1.18
C TYR A 109 20.46 5.60 1.92
N SER A 110 21.31 5.55 2.95
CA SER A 110 21.75 6.70 3.74
C SER A 110 20.59 7.54 4.31
N VAL A 111 19.52 6.87 4.73
CA VAL A 111 18.36 7.50 5.37
C VAL A 111 18.60 7.62 6.87
N ASP A 112 18.54 8.84 7.37
CA ASP A 112 18.78 9.15 8.77
C ASP A 112 17.48 9.03 9.58
N ALA A 113 17.45 8.12 10.55
CA ALA A 113 16.29 7.90 11.41
C ALA A 113 15.91 9.17 12.21
N ASP A 114 16.89 10.01 12.57
CA ASP A 114 16.66 11.21 13.38
C ASP A 114 15.89 12.30 12.60
N LYS A 115 15.88 12.22 11.26
CA LYS A 115 15.14 13.14 10.39
C LYS A 115 13.69 12.73 10.17
N THR A 116 13.25 11.60 10.72
CA THR A 116 11.92 11.05 10.53
C THR A 116 10.92 11.48 11.61
N SER A 117 11.17 12.62 12.28
CA SER A 117 10.50 13.04 13.52
C SER A 117 8.96 13.11 13.47
N ASP A 118 8.39 13.21 12.27
CA ASP A 118 6.94 13.27 12.06
C ASP A 118 6.27 11.88 12.02
N LEU A 119 7.07 10.81 12.05
CA LEU A 119 6.65 9.41 12.00
C LEU A 119 7.13 8.66 13.25
N GLN A 120 6.24 7.90 13.89
CA GLN A 120 6.66 6.89 14.86
C GLN A 120 6.99 5.61 14.11
N ILE A 121 8.27 5.24 14.08
CA ILE A 121 8.77 4.09 13.32
C ILE A 121 9.45 3.11 14.25
N THR A 122 9.03 1.86 14.15
CA THR A 122 9.74 0.74 14.75
C THR A 122 10.82 0.26 13.79
N LEU A 123 12.06 0.20 14.27
CA LEU A 123 13.18 -0.28 13.47
C LEU A 123 13.28 -1.80 13.58
N TYR A 124 13.37 -2.45 12.42
CA TYR A 124 13.52 -3.90 12.29
C TYR A 124 14.86 -4.23 11.64
N SER A 125 15.57 -5.22 12.17
CA SER A 125 16.62 -5.88 11.40
C SER A 125 16.01 -6.65 10.22
N ALA A 126 16.80 -7.01 9.23
CA ALA A 126 16.34 -7.83 8.10
C ALA A 126 15.77 -9.18 8.56
N SER A 127 16.33 -9.77 9.62
CA SER A 127 15.79 -11.00 10.22
C SER A 127 14.44 -10.79 10.89
N ASP A 128 14.28 -9.71 11.67
CA ASP A 128 13.02 -9.44 12.38
C ASP A 128 11.92 -9.07 11.38
N LEU A 129 12.25 -8.28 10.36
CA LEU A 129 11.33 -7.96 9.26
C LEU A 129 10.86 -9.23 8.55
N SER A 130 11.79 -10.15 8.26
CA SER A 130 11.45 -11.42 7.62
C SER A 130 10.51 -12.26 8.50
N PHE A 131 10.72 -12.24 9.82
CA PHE A 131 9.84 -12.91 10.77
C PHE A 131 8.43 -12.31 10.77
N GLU A 132 8.30 -10.98 10.78
CA GLU A 132 6.99 -10.30 10.67
C GLU A 132 6.27 -10.67 9.37
N LEU A 133 6.99 -10.65 8.23
CA LEU A 133 6.41 -10.98 6.92
C LEU A 133 5.92 -12.44 6.84
N ILE A 134 6.65 -13.40 7.42
CA ILE A 134 6.25 -14.81 7.44
C ILE A 134 4.98 -15.02 8.29
N ASN A 135 4.82 -14.24 9.36
CA ASN A 135 3.68 -14.36 10.27
C ASN A 135 2.48 -13.48 9.88
N ALA A 136 2.60 -12.69 8.82
CA ALA A 136 1.52 -11.83 8.33
C ALA A 136 0.33 -12.65 7.83
N GLN A 137 -0.86 -12.41 8.38
CA GLN A 137 -2.08 -13.14 8.00
C GLN A 137 -2.63 -12.71 6.64
N ARG A 138 -2.52 -11.41 6.30
CA ARG A 138 -2.92 -10.84 5.00
C ARG A 138 -1.84 -9.88 4.53
N LEU A 139 -0.86 -10.41 3.83
CA LEU A 139 0.26 -9.64 3.29
C LEU A 139 -0.07 -9.11 1.88
N ILE A 140 0.03 -7.80 1.70
CA ILE A 140 0.11 -7.17 0.38
C ILE A 140 1.52 -6.59 0.24
N THR A 141 2.24 -6.99 -0.81
CA THR A 141 3.55 -6.44 -1.13
C THR A 141 3.47 -5.58 -2.38
N LEU A 142 3.99 -4.36 -2.30
CA LEU A 142 4.20 -3.48 -3.43
C LEU A 142 5.67 -3.56 -3.85
N GLU A 143 5.89 -4.05 -5.07
CA GLU A 143 7.20 -4.19 -5.73
C GLU A 143 7.33 -3.19 -6.89
#